data_AF-A0A3Q3MN44-F1
#
_entry.id   AF-A0A3Q3MN44-F1
#
_cell.length_a   1.000
_cell.length_b   1.000
_cell.length_c   1.000
_cell.angle_alpha   90.00
_cell.angle_beta   90.00
_cell.angle_gamma   90.00
#
_symmetry.space_group_name_H-M   'P 1'
#
loop_
_entity.id
_entity.type
_entity.pdbx_description
1 polymer ?
#
loop_
_entity_poly.entity_id
_entity_poly.type
_entity_poly.pdbx_seq_one_letter_code
_entity_poly.pdbx_strand_id
1 'polypeptide(L)'
;MDNSAQGGKAYGLLKSQQEEKLNSINESFLSDSKYADEEDLASKLEMFKKKYMEFDLTDKGEIDIMGLKRMLEKLGVAKTHLELKKMMSEVIGDASKETISYYDFLNMMLGKRNAILKLILMFESMGKEQEQKEAGPPSRKTFSDLP
;
A
#
# COMPACT_ATOMS: atom_id res chain seq x y z
N MET A 1 -25.98 -3.75 -1.82
CA MET A 1 -25.48 -5.14 -1.93
C MET A 1 -24.01 -5.12 -1.55
N ASP A 2 -23.66 -6.02 -0.63
CA ASP A 2 -22.35 -6.39 -0.11
C ASP A 2 -21.51 -5.32 0.65
N ASN A 3 -21.78 -5.23 1.96
CA ASN A 3 -20.85 -4.64 2.93
C ASN A 3 -20.31 -5.79 3.79
N SER A 4 -19.45 -6.62 3.20
CA SER A 4 -18.85 -7.77 3.84
C SER A 4 -17.69 -7.30 4.72
N ALA A 5 -17.92 -7.20 6.03
CA ALA A 5 -16.85 -7.17 7.02
C ALA A 5 -16.16 -8.56 7.04
N GLN A 6 -15.32 -8.83 6.03
CA GLN A 6 -14.70 -10.13 5.78
C GLN A 6 -13.46 -10.37 6.66
N GLY A 7 -13.50 -9.97 7.92
CA GLY A 7 -12.38 -10.11 8.85
C GLY A 7 -12.50 -11.32 9.77
N GLY A 8 -12.80 -12.52 9.25
CA GLY A 8 -12.80 -13.73 10.09
C GLY A 8 -11.43 -13.96 10.75
N LYS A 9 -11.36 -14.80 11.81
CA LYS A 9 -10.10 -15.09 12.52
C LYS A 9 -8.92 -15.41 11.58
N ALA A 10 -9.20 -16.10 10.48
CA ALA A 10 -8.21 -16.43 9.44
C ALA A 10 -7.66 -15.19 8.69
N TYR A 11 -8.52 -14.22 8.36
CA TYR A 11 -8.11 -12.99 7.69
C TYR A 11 -7.26 -12.10 8.61
N GLY A 12 -7.65 -11.99 9.89
CA GLY A 12 -6.83 -11.29 10.89
C GLY A 12 -5.44 -11.92 11.06
N LEU A 13 -5.38 -13.25 11.12
CA LEU A 13 -4.10 -13.98 11.17
C LEU A 13 -3.26 -13.76 9.91
N LEU A 14 -3.88 -13.80 8.72
CA LEU A 14 -3.19 -13.52 7.45
C LEU A 14 -2.58 -12.12 7.44
N LYS A 15 -3.33 -11.09 7.89
CA LYS A 15 -2.83 -9.71 7.95
C LYS A 15 -1.69 -9.54 8.96
N SER A 16 -1.77 -10.21 10.12
CA SER A 16 -0.66 -10.24 11.10
C SER A 16 0.60 -10.86 10.50
N GLN A 17 0.47 -12.00 9.80
CA GLN A 17 1.60 -12.65 9.13
C GLN A 17 2.18 -11.81 7.99
N GLN A 18 1.33 -11.08 7.26
CA GLN A 18 1.79 -10.12 6.26
C GLN A 18 2.62 -9.02 6.94
N GLU A 19 2.10 -8.42 8.01
CA GLU A 19 2.79 -7.35 8.74
C GLU A 19 4.15 -7.81 9.31
N GLU A 20 4.23 -8.99 9.92
CA GLU A 20 5.49 -9.56 10.42
C GLU A 20 6.54 -9.71 9.31
N LYS A 21 6.12 -10.16 8.11
CA LYS A 21 7.03 -10.23 6.95
C LYS A 21 7.52 -8.84 6.54
N LEU A 22 6.65 -7.83 6.53
CA LEU A 22 7.07 -6.46 6.19
C LEU A 22 8.02 -5.89 7.24
N ASN A 23 7.83 -6.20 8.52
CA ASN A 23 8.73 -5.79 9.60
C ASN A 23 10.13 -6.38 9.43
N SER A 24 10.23 -7.68 9.11
CA SER A 24 11.52 -8.33 8.84
C SER A 24 12.24 -7.71 7.63
N ILE A 25 11.49 -7.28 6.62
CA ILE A 25 12.05 -6.54 5.48
C ILE A 25 12.53 -5.15 5.93
N ASN A 26 11.74 -4.42 6.72
CA ASN A 26 12.15 -3.12 7.26
C ASN A 26 13.46 -3.22 8.06
N GLU A 27 13.62 -4.24 8.90
CA GLU A 27 14.88 -4.51 9.64
C GLU A 27 16.07 -4.73 8.69
N SER A 28 15.85 -5.41 7.57
CA SER A 28 16.87 -5.62 6.53
C SER A 28 17.29 -4.30 5.87
N PHE A 29 16.34 -3.39 5.61
CA PHE A 29 16.65 -2.04 5.08
C PHE A 29 17.34 -1.15 6.11
N LEU A 30 16.97 -1.24 7.40
CA LEU A 30 17.59 -0.47 8.48
C LEU A 30 19.07 -0.84 8.72
N SER A 31 19.42 -2.10 8.47
CA SER A 31 20.79 -2.60 8.63
C SER A 31 21.63 -2.51 7.36
N ASP A 32 21.04 -2.17 6.22
CA ASP A 32 21.74 -2.02 4.95
C ASP A 32 22.46 -0.68 4.84
N SER A 33 23.79 -0.73 4.75
CA SER A 33 24.68 0.43 4.57
C SER A 33 24.30 1.34 3.40
N LYS A 34 23.59 0.82 2.38
CA LYS A 34 23.09 1.60 1.24
C LYS A 34 22.16 2.74 1.66
N TYR A 35 21.45 2.60 2.77
CA TYR A 35 20.48 3.58 3.27
C TYR A 35 20.96 4.30 4.53
N ALA A 36 22.24 4.19 4.89
CA ALA A 36 22.80 4.80 6.10
C ALA A 36 22.66 6.33 6.13
N ASP A 37 22.68 6.97 4.96
CA ASP A 37 22.54 8.42 4.80
C ASP A 37 21.07 8.88 4.68
N GLU A 38 20.11 7.95 4.71
CA GLU A 38 18.69 8.30 4.58
C GLU A 38 18.15 8.80 5.92
N GLU A 39 17.88 10.11 5.99
CA GLU A 39 17.27 10.72 7.18
C GLU A 39 15.90 10.12 7.50
N ASP A 40 15.62 9.92 8.80
CA ASP A 40 14.35 9.38 9.29
C ASP A 40 13.93 8.04 8.65
N LEU A 41 14.90 7.22 8.24
CA LEU A 41 14.65 5.95 7.55
C LEU A 41 13.63 5.07 8.28
N ALA A 42 13.76 4.89 9.60
CA ALA A 42 12.83 4.07 10.38
C ALA A 42 11.38 4.58 10.28
N SER A 43 11.19 5.89 10.42
CA SER A 43 9.86 6.54 10.30
C SER A 43 9.30 6.42 8.88
N LYS A 44 10.15 6.58 7.85
CA LYS A 44 9.77 6.39 6.44
C LYS A 44 9.35 4.95 6.15
N LEU A 45 10.11 3.96 6.64
CA LEU A 45 9.79 2.54 6.47
C LEU A 45 8.47 2.16 7.15
N GLU A 46 8.18 2.70 8.33
CA GLU A 46 6.87 2.50 8.99
C GLU A 46 5.72 3.14 8.20
N MET A 47 5.92 4.34 7.68
CA MET A 47 4.93 5.00 6.81
C MET A 47 4.70 4.20 5.52
N PHE A 48 5.76 3.73 4.87
CA PHE A 48 5.68 2.93 3.65
C PHE A 48 5.04 1.56 3.89
N LYS A 49 5.34 0.91 5.02
CA LYS A 49 4.68 -0.34 5.44
C LYS A 49 3.17 -0.15 5.56
N LYS A 50 2.74 0.85 6.32
CA LYS A 50 1.32 1.17 6.49
C LYS A 50 0.66 1.43 5.14
N LYS A 51 1.32 2.21 4.28
CA LYS A 51 0.79 2.52 2.96
C LYS A 51 0.68 1.28 2.07
N TYR A 52 1.67 0.41 2.09
CA TYR A 52 1.67 -0.85 1.34
C TYR A 52 0.56 -1.79 1.80
N MET A 53 0.27 -1.86 3.11
CA MET A 53 -0.83 -2.66 3.65
C MET A 53 -2.23 -2.15 3.29
N GLU A 54 -2.37 -0.89 2.86
CA GLU A 54 -3.63 -0.35 2.33
C GLU A 54 -3.97 -0.85 0.91
N PHE A 55 -2.99 -1.41 0.19
CA PHE A 55 -3.26 -2.04 -1.10
C PHE A 55 -4.01 -3.36 -0.91
N ASP A 56 -4.79 -3.73 -1.92
CA ASP A 56 -5.33 -5.07 -2.04
C ASP A 56 -4.19 -6.02 -2.44
N LEU A 57 -3.57 -6.65 -1.44
CA LEU A 57 -2.48 -7.59 -1.62
C LEU A 57 -3.00 -8.99 -1.97
N THR A 58 -2.25 -9.70 -2.80
CA THR A 58 -2.43 -11.13 -3.03
C THR A 58 -2.16 -11.94 -1.76
N ASP A 59 -2.49 -13.23 -1.76
CA ASP A 59 -2.19 -14.16 -0.65
C ASP A 59 -0.69 -14.24 -0.32
N LYS A 60 0.17 -13.91 -1.29
CA LYS A 60 1.63 -13.85 -1.13
C LYS A 60 2.12 -12.54 -0.50
N GLY A 61 1.25 -11.53 -0.35
CA GLY A 61 1.62 -10.21 0.16
C GLY A 61 2.19 -9.27 -0.90
N GLU A 62 1.90 -9.53 -2.17
CA GLU A 62 2.39 -8.74 -3.31
C GLU A 62 1.25 -7.95 -3.96
N ILE A 63 1.56 -6.81 -4.59
CA ILE A 63 0.59 -6.01 -5.35
C ILE A 63 0.53 -6.54 -6.77
N ASP A 64 -0.62 -7.06 -7.18
CA ASP A 64 -0.89 -7.39 -8.58
C ASP A 64 -1.49 -6.18 -9.32
N ILE A 65 -1.74 -6.35 -10.63
CA ILE A 65 -2.31 -5.29 -11.46
C ILE A 65 -3.68 -4.81 -10.96
N MET A 66 -4.46 -5.70 -10.34
CA MET A 66 -5.79 -5.38 -9.83
C MET A 66 -5.71 -4.60 -8.53
N GLY A 67 -4.79 -4.95 -7.63
CA GLY A 67 -4.49 -4.21 -6.42
C GLY A 67 -3.99 -2.80 -6.72
N LEU A 68 -3.11 -2.66 -7.71
CA LEU A 68 -2.67 -1.34 -8.20
C LEU A 68 -3.84 -0.54 -8.77
N LYS A 69 -4.66 -1.16 -9.64
CA LYS A 69 -5.84 -0.51 -10.24
C LYS A 69 -6.78 0.05 -9.18
N ARG A 70 -7.19 -0.78 -8.22
CA ARG A 70 -8.14 -0.41 -7.16
C ARG A 70 -7.60 0.71 -6.27
N MET A 71 -6.31 0.66 -5.93
CA MET A 71 -5.67 1.74 -5.18
C MET A 71 -5.73 3.06 -5.96
N LEU A 72 -5.35 3.06 -7.24
CA LEU A 72 -5.36 4.28 -8.05
C LEU A 72 -6.78 4.84 -8.26
N GLU A 73 -7.78 3.98 -8.44
CA GLU A 73 -9.19 4.38 -8.46
C GLU A 73 -9.63 5.03 -7.13
N LYS A 74 -9.21 4.48 -5.98
CA LYS A 74 -9.46 5.07 -4.65
C LYS A 74 -8.82 6.45 -4.47
N LEU A 75 -7.72 6.71 -5.18
CA LEU A 75 -7.05 8.02 -5.22
C LEU A 75 -7.63 8.98 -6.28
N GLY A 76 -8.66 8.56 -7.03
CA GLY A 76 -9.24 9.35 -8.11
C GLY A 76 -8.37 9.42 -9.37
N VAL A 77 -7.34 8.58 -9.48
CA VAL A 77 -6.41 8.53 -10.61
C VAL A 77 -6.69 7.29 -11.45
N ALA A 78 -7.77 7.30 -12.23
CA ALA A 78 -8.08 6.18 -13.12
C ALA A 78 -6.98 6.01 -14.20
N LYS A 79 -6.57 4.76 -14.44
CA LYS A 79 -5.54 4.40 -15.42
C LYS A 79 -6.00 3.27 -16.33
N THR A 80 -5.57 3.31 -17.59
CA THR A 80 -5.77 2.23 -18.55
C THR A 80 -4.93 1.01 -18.18
N HIS A 81 -5.32 -0.18 -18.66
CA HIS A 81 -4.56 -1.42 -18.40
C HIS A 81 -3.10 -1.33 -18.87
N LEU A 82 -2.85 -0.65 -20.00
CA LEU A 82 -1.50 -0.45 -20.53
C LEU A 82 -0.67 0.48 -19.63
N GLU A 83 -1.26 1.57 -19.11
CA GLU A 83 -0.57 2.44 -18.14
C GLU A 83 -0.24 1.70 -16.85
N LEU A 84 -1.17 0.87 -16.34
CA LEU A 84 -0.93 0.05 -15.16
C LEU A 84 0.25 -0.90 -15.37
N LYS A 85 0.29 -1.63 -16.49
CA LYS A 85 1.43 -2.50 -16.83
C LYS A 85 2.75 -1.74 -16.89
N LYS A 86 2.76 -0.56 -17.53
CA LYS A 86 3.97 0.30 -17.59
C LYS A 86 4.42 0.74 -16.20
N MET A 87 3.49 1.14 -15.33
CA MET A 87 3.79 1.52 -13.95
C MET A 87 4.37 0.34 -13.17
N MET A 88 3.82 -0.87 -13.31
CA MET A 88 4.38 -2.06 -12.65
C MET A 88 5.79 -2.36 -13.15
N SER A 89 6.01 -2.38 -14.46
CA SER A 89 7.34 -2.65 -15.02
C SER A 89 8.38 -1.61 -14.61
N GLU A 90 7.99 -0.33 -14.47
CA GLU A 90 8.89 0.73 -13.99
C GLU A 90 9.39 0.49 -12.56
N VAL A 91 8.51 -0.03 -11.69
CA VAL A 91 8.81 -0.32 -10.29
C VAL A 91 9.65 -1.59 -10.15
N ILE A 92 9.21 -2.67 -10.80
CA ILE A 92 9.83 -4.00 -10.71
C ILE A 92 11.20 -4.01 -11.41
N GLY A 93 11.34 -3.30 -12.53
CA GLY A 93 12.55 -3.32 -13.36
C GLY A 93 12.78 -4.63 -14.12
N ASP A 94 11.86 -5.60 -14.00
CA ASP A 94 11.88 -6.90 -14.67
C ASP A 94 10.53 -7.14 -15.35
N ALA A 95 10.55 -7.23 -16.68
CA ALA A 95 9.34 -7.40 -17.48
C ALA A 95 8.70 -8.80 -17.35
N SER A 96 9.40 -9.78 -16.74
CA SER A 96 8.90 -11.13 -16.53
C SER A 96 8.03 -11.28 -15.27
N LYS A 97 8.16 -10.36 -14.32
CA LYS A 97 7.36 -10.36 -13.09
C LYS A 97 6.09 -9.53 -13.28
N GLU A 98 4.98 -10.05 -12.77
CA GLU A 98 3.65 -9.45 -12.89
C GLU A 98 3.14 -8.84 -11.57
N THR A 99 3.95 -8.86 -10.52
CA THR A 99 3.61 -8.39 -9.18
C THR A 99 4.72 -7.53 -8.60
N ILE A 100 4.36 -6.49 -7.85
CA ILE A 100 5.28 -5.64 -7.11
C ILE A 100 5.42 -6.23 -5.71
N SER A 101 6.63 -6.62 -5.33
CA SER A 101 6.94 -7.03 -3.96
C SER A 101 7.15 -5.82 -3.06
N TYR A 102 7.15 -6.03 -1.74
CA TYR A 102 7.45 -4.95 -0.81
C TYR A 102 8.88 -4.41 -0.97
N TYR A 103 9.84 -5.26 -1.35
CA TYR A 103 11.21 -4.82 -1.68
C TYR A 103 11.21 -3.88 -2.89
N ASP A 104 10.46 -4.20 -3.95
CA ASP A 104 10.37 -3.34 -5.14
C ASP A 104 9.73 -1.99 -4.79
N PHE A 105 8.69 -2.03 -3.96
CA PHE A 105 8.01 -0.83 -3.46
C PHE A 105 8.93 0.07 -2.65
N LEU A 106 9.70 -0.48 -1.69
CA LEU A 106 10.65 0.29 -0.89
C LEU A 106 11.78 0.87 -1.74
N ASN A 107 12.33 0.08 -2.67
CA ASN A 107 13.35 0.55 -3.61
C ASN A 107 12.83 1.70 -4.50
N MET A 108 11.56 1.67 -4.89
CA MET A 108 10.92 2.79 -5.58
C MET A 108 10.82 4.02 -4.67
N MET A 109 10.28 3.86 -3.45
CA MET A 109 10.02 4.99 -2.55
C MET A 109 11.31 5.67 -2.06
N LEU A 110 12.35 4.90 -1.71
CA LEU A 110 13.65 5.39 -1.26
C LEU A 110 14.59 5.74 -2.43
N GLY A 111 14.35 5.20 -3.63
CA GLY A 111 15.21 5.41 -4.78
C GLY A 111 15.14 6.83 -5.36
N LYS A 112 16.20 7.24 -6.07
CA LYS A 112 16.28 8.55 -6.75
C LYS A 112 15.40 8.64 -8.01
N ARG A 113 14.90 7.51 -8.53
CA ARG A 113 14.06 7.45 -9.74
C ARG A 113 12.64 7.91 -9.40
N ASN A 114 12.09 8.83 -10.20
CA ASN A 114 10.73 9.32 -10.06
C ASN A 114 9.74 8.45 -10.85
N ALA A 115 9.38 7.30 -10.29
CA ALA A 115 8.32 6.46 -10.86
C ALA A 115 6.96 7.18 -10.79
N ILE A 116 6.10 6.95 -11.77
CA ILE A 116 4.76 7.57 -11.78
C ILE A 116 3.98 7.22 -10.51
N LEU A 117 4.08 5.95 -10.07
CA LEU A 117 3.43 5.50 -8.84
C LEU A 117 3.97 6.22 -7.60
N LYS A 118 5.28 6.44 -7.51
CA LYS A 118 5.90 7.21 -6.42
C LYS A 118 5.33 8.61 -6.34
N LEU A 119 5.26 9.31 -7.49
CA LEU A 119 4.74 10.66 -7.56
C LEU A 119 3.30 10.71 -7.04
N ILE A 120 2.42 9.83 -7.53
CA ILE A 120 1.01 9.77 -7.10
C ILE A 120 0.91 9.58 -5.58
N LEU A 121 1.67 8.65 -5.01
CA LEU A 121 1.65 8.36 -3.58
C LEU A 121 2.21 9.50 -2.72
N MET A 122 3.24 10.21 -3.21
CA MET A 122 3.79 11.38 -2.52
C MET A 122 2.82 12.58 -2.53
N PHE A 123 2.09 12.78 -3.63
CA PHE A 123 1.06 13.82 -3.70
C PHE A 123 -0.15 13.51 -2.82
N GLU A 124 -0.48 12.24 -2.62
CA GLU A 124 -1.52 11.84 -1.68
C GLU A 124 -1.19 12.27 -0.25
N SER A 125 0.06 12.08 0.20
CA SER A 125 0.50 12.50 1.54
C SER A 125 0.49 14.02 1.73
N MET A 126 0.72 14.81 0.68
CA MET A 126 0.65 16.27 0.73
C MET A 126 -0.79 16.81 0.69
N GLY A 127 -1.75 16.03 0.16
CA GLY A 127 -3.16 16.43 0.05
C GLY A 127 -4.06 16.03 1.21
N LYS A 128 -3.57 15.21 2.15
CA LYS A 128 -4.38 14.57 3.21
C LYS A 128 -4.08 15.00 4.65
N GLU A 129 -3.42 16.14 4.87
CA GLU A 129 -3.25 16.69 6.24
C GLU A 129 -4.57 17.06 6.96
N GLN A 130 -5.77 16.80 6.39
CA GLN A 130 -7.03 17.29 6.97
C GLN A 130 -8.17 16.31 7.29
N GLU A 131 -8.08 14.99 7.08
CA GLU A 131 -9.15 14.10 7.60
C GLU A 131 -8.62 12.73 8.08
N GLN A 132 -8.00 12.69 9.26
CA GLN A 132 -8.15 11.52 10.12
C GLN A 132 -9.59 11.50 10.64
N LYS A 133 -10.51 10.91 9.88
CA LYS A 133 -11.82 10.54 10.46
C LYS A 133 -11.55 9.44 11.49
N GLU A 134 -11.81 9.75 12.76
CA GLU A 134 -11.80 8.78 13.85
C GLU A 134 -12.60 7.55 13.41
N ALA A 135 -11.94 6.40 13.35
CA ALA A 135 -12.56 5.12 13.08
C ALA A 135 -13.33 4.66 14.33
N GLY A 136 -14.38 5.40 14.69
CA GLY A 136 -15.39 4.94 15.63
C GLY A 136 -16.25 3.87 14.95
N PRO A 137 -16.73 2.85 15.68
CA PRO A 137 -17.72 1.94 15.14
C PRO A 137 -18.94 2.76 14.66
N PRO A 138 -19.47 2.50 13.46
CA PRO A 138 -20.60 3.25 12.94
C PRO A 138 -21.77 3.18 13.93
N SER A 139 -22.41 4.32 14.18
CA SER A 139 -23.60 4.40 15.03
C SER A 139 -24.66 3.41 14.52
N ARG A 140 -25.17 2.56 15.41
CA ARG A 140 -26.21 1.59 15.06
C ARG A 140 -27.44 2.35 14.58
N LYS A 141 -27.78 2.16 13.30
CA LYS A 141 -29.09 2.59 12.79
C LYS A 141 -30.15 1.69 13.40
N THR A 142 -31.15 2.32 14.01
CA THR A 142 -32.29 1.66 14.63
C THR A 142 -33.49 1.72 13.70
N PHE A 143 -34.53 0.94 14.00
CA PHE A 143 -35.78 0.98 13.22
C PHE A 143 -36.42 2.38 13.16
N SER A 144 -36.06 3.27 14.07
CA SER A 144 -36.43 4.69 14.09
C SER A 144 -35.83 5.53 12.96
N ASP A 145 -34.84 5.02 12.23
CA ASP A 145 -34.13 5.74 11.16
C ASP A 145 -34.67 5.42 9.74
N LEU A 146 -35.81 4.72 9.66
CA LEU A 146 -36.51 4.42 8.41
C LEU A 146 -37.63 5.47 8.18
N PRO A 147 -37.83 5.96 6.93
CA PRO A 147 -38.93 6.87 6.59
C PRO A 147 -40.31 6.22 6.65
#